data_AF-K0KUW5-F1
#
_entry.id   AF-K0KUW5-F1
#
_cell.length_a   1.000
_cell.length_b   1.000
_cell.length_c   1.000
_cell.angle_alpha   90.00
_cell.angle_beta   90.00
_cell.angle_gamma   90.00
#
_symmetry.space_group_name_H-M   'P 1'
#
loop_
_entity.id
_entity.type
_entity.pdbx_description
1 polymer ?
#
loop_
_entity_poly.entity_id
_entity_poly.type
_entity_poly.pdbx_seq_one_letter_code
_entity_poly.pdbx_strand_id
1 'polypeptide(L)'
;MKFTSVIAPGLLLSVIAASPIFAPAATESSIDSNGTTFQSDNSTDVSLQGEKFCFKKKQKDICHGGTFKKCVKYYRGMPPDGERIGPNTCGFWCTTMKKTEDCGFNKLKYNYHPDFACADADFSC
;
A
#
# COMPACT_ATOMS: atom_id res chain seq x y z
N MET A 1 24.46 -2.32 48.54
CA MET A 1 25.65 -2.72 47.73
C MET A 1 25.88 -1.63 46.69
N LYS A 2 27.12 -1.15 46.57
CA LYS A 2 27.55 -0.11 45.62
C LYS A 2 28.06 -0.79 44.35
N PHE A 3 27.69 -0.28 43.17
CA PHE A 3 28.47 -0.48 41.94
C PHE A 3 28.71 0.88 41.29
N THR A 4 29.92 1.37 41.48
CA THR A 4 30.54 2.48 40.75
C THR A 4 31.61 1.92 39.83
N SER A 5 31.79 2.62 38.71
CA SER A 5 32.89 2.60 37.73
C SER A 5 32.57 1.98 36.37
N VAL A 6 33.02 2.49 35.23
CA VAL A 6 33.48 3.81 34.72
C VAL A 6 33.99 3.52 33.30
N ILE A 7 33.54 4.30 32.31
CA ILE A 7 34.23 4.83 31.11
C ILE A 7 35.13 3.88 30.28
N ALA A 8 34.84 3.77 28.96
CA ALA A 8 35.75 4.24 27.90
C ALA A 8 35.09 4.26 26.50
N PRO A 9 35.43 5.25 25.64
CA PRO A 9 34.86 5.45 24.32
C PRO A 9 35.63 4.66 23.25
N GLY A 10 34.89 3.99 22.35
CA GLY A 10 35.43 3.37 21.15
C GLY A 10 34.98 4.15 19.91
N LEU A 11 35.84 5.06 19.47
CA LEU A 11 35.73 5.88 18.27
C LEU A 11 36.24 5.06 17.06
N LEU A 12 35.72 5.41 15.87
CA LEU A 12 36.19 5.07 14.52
C LEU A 12 35.64 3.78 13.90
N LEU A 13 34.92 3.94 12.78
CA LEU A 13 35.13 3.29 11.47
C LEU A 13 34.06 3.87 10.52
N SER A 14 34.35 5.01 9.89
CA SER A 14 34.85 5.10 8.51
C SER A 14 33.73 5.40 7.52
N VAL A 15 33.63 6.70 7.22
CA VAL A 15 32.93 7.28 6.08
C VAL A 15 33.57 6.73 4.80
N ILE A 16 32.82 6.00 3.98
CA ILE A 16 33.17 5.84 2.57
C ILE A 16 32.28 6.83 1.80
N ALA A 17 32.85 7.99 1.53
CA ALA A 17 32.37 8.87 0.49
C ALA A 17 32.84 8.30 -0.85
N ALA A 18 31.91 7.83 -1.68
CA ALA A 18 32.14 7.68 -3.11
C ALA A 18 31.27 8.71 -3.82
N SER A 19 31.95 9.64 -4.48
CA SER A 19 31.47 10.85 -5.14
C SER A 19 30.42 10.59 -6.24
N PRO A 20 29.61 11.62 -6.60
CA PRO A 20 28.63 11.53 -7.67
C PRO A 20 29.31 11.54 -9.03
N ILE A 21 28.81 10.75 -9.98
CA ILE A 21 29.11 10.91 -11.41
C ILE A 21 27.83 11.44 -12.07
N PHE A 22 27.91 12.65 -12.64
CA PHE A 22 26.85 13.28 -13.41
C PHE A 22 27.30 13.46 -14.86
N ALA A 23 26.43 13.00 -15.77
CA ALA A 23 26.21 13.41 -17.18
C ALA A 23 27.24 13.01 -18.28
N PRO A 24 26.89 13.17 -19.57
CA PRO A 24 25.69 12.71 -20.29
C PRO A 24 26.06 12.06 -21.67
N ALA A 25 25.02 11.68 -22.44
CA ALA A 25 24.92 11.66 -23.91
C ALA A 25 24.49 10.31 -24.53
N ALA A 26 23.51 10.46 -25.42
CA ALA A 26 22.77 9.44 -26.14
C ALA A 26 23.63 8.56 -27.06
N THR A 27 23.19 7.32 -27.31
CA THR A 27 23.10 6.73 -28.65
C THR A 27 22.09 5.58 -28.59
N GLU A 28 21.17 5.58 -29.55
CA GLU A 28 20.09 4.62 -29.76
C GLU A 28 20.59 3.19 -29.98
N SER A 29 19.85 2.21 -29.45
CA SER A 29 19.81 0.85 -30.00
C SER A 29 18.49 0.21 -29.58
N SER A 30 17.60 0.11 -30.56
CA SER A 30 16.35 -0.63 -30.56
C SER A 30 16.58 -2.12 -30.27
N ILE A 31 16.01 -2.65 -29.18
CA ILE A 31 15.73 -4.08 -29.07
C ILE A 31 14.36 -4.26 -28.41
N ASP A 32 13.55 -5.04 -29.12
CA ASP A 32 12.13 -5.29 -28.97
C ASP A 32 11.66 -5.73 -27.58
N SER A 33 10.50 -5.18 -27.23
CA SER A 33 9.52 -5.75 -26.32
C SER A 33 9.30 -7.23 -26.64
N ASN A 34 9.77 -8.12 -25.79
CA ASN A 34 9.22 -9.47 -25.70
C ASN A 34 8.56 -9.64 -24.34
N GLY A 35 7.23 -9.64 -24.37
CA GLY A 35 6.35 -9.54 -23.22
C GLY A 35 6.59 -10.65 -22.22
N THR A 36 6.88 -10.26 -20.98
CA THR A 36 6.47 -11.04 -19.83
C THR A 36 4.96 -11.20 -19.92
N THR A 37 4.53 -12.40 -20.28
CA THR A 37 3.14 -12.84 -20.22
C THR A 37 2.64 -12.63 -18.80
N PHE A 38 2.02 -11.47 -18.55
CA PHE A 38 1.12 -11.27 -17.44
C PHE A 38 -0.04 -12.20 -17.69
N GLN A 39 -0.01 -13.38 -17.08
CA GLN A 39 -1.19 -14.21 -16.95
C GLN A 39 -2.12 -13.47 -15.99
N SER A 40 -2.84 -12.50 -16.55
CA SER A 40 -3.99 -11.86 -15.94
C SER A 40 -5.03 -12.96 -15.79
N ASP A 41 -5.11 -13.56 -14.61
CA ASP A 41 -6.23 -14.43 -14.28
C ASP A 41 -7.51 -13.65 -14.60
N ASN A 42 -8.27 -14.25 -15.49
CA ASN A 42 -9.50 -13.75 -16.07
C ASN A 42 -10.58 -13.71 -14.99
N SER A 43 -10.45 -12.76 -14.05
CA SER A 43 -11.51 -12.42 -13.11
C SER A 43 -12.55 -11.66 -13.92
N THR A 44 -13.63 -12.35 -14.26
CA THR A 44 -14.81 -11.86 -14.98
C THR A 44 -15.14 -10.43 -14.55
N ASP A 45 -14.74 -9.47 -15.37
CA ASP A 45 -15.04 -8.05 -15.21
C ASP A 45 -16.52 -7.90 -15.58
N VAL A 46 -17.40 -8.07 -14.59
CA VAL A 46 -18.79 -7.68 -14.74
C VAL A 46 -18.79 -6.17 -14.78
N SER A 47 -18.71 -5.62 -15.98
CA SER A 47 -18.93 -4.20 -16.25
C SER A 47 -20.39 -3.88 -15.92
N LEU A 48 -20.67 -3.70 -14.64
CA LEU A 48 -21.70 -2.78 -14.22
C LEU A 48 -21.21 -1.43 -14.73
N GLN A 49 -22.00 -0.81 -15.60
CA GLN A 49 -21.84 0.58 -16.01
C GLN A 49 -21.99 1.44 -14.75
N GLY A 50 -20.97 1.43 -13.91
CA GLY A 50 -21.07 1.68 -12.48
C GLY A 50 -20.92 3.15 -12.20
N GLU A 51 -21.89 3.74 -11.52
CA GLU A 51 -21.71 5.04 -10.90
C GLU A 51 -20.40 5.05 -10.09
N LYS A 52 -19.51 5.98 -10.43
CA LYS A 52 -18.28 6.16 -9.67
C LYS A 52 -18.63 6.48 -8.22
N PHE A 53 -18.06 5.76 -7.27
CA PHE A 53 -18.25 6.06 -5.86
C PHE A 53 -17.12 6.94 -5.35
N CYS A 54 -17.46 7.82 -4.40
CA CYS A 54 -16.47 8.66 -3.76
C CYS A 54 -15.60 7.85 -2.78
N PHE A 55 -14.32 7.68 -3.11
CA PHE A 55 -13.39 6.89 -2.31
C PHE A 55 -13.22 7.49 -0.91
N LYS A 56 -12.95 8.80 -0.80
CA LYS A 56 -12.72 9.46 0.50
C LYS A 56 -13.93 9.37 1.43
N LYS A 57 -15.15 9.38 0.88
CA LYS A 57 -16.37 9.21 1.66
C LYS A 57 -16.45 7.79 2.22
N LYS A 58 -16.35 6.77 1.35
CA LYS A 58 -16.33 5.36 1.76
C LYS A 58 -15.18 5.04 2.71
N GLN A 59 -14.04 5.69 2.53
CA GLN A 59 -12.88 5.56 3.38
C GLN A 59 -13.16 5.96 4.82
N LYS A 60 -13.83 7.12 5.02
CA LYS A 60 -14.22 7.58 6.36
C LYS A 60 -15.21 6.62 7.02
N ASP A 61 -16.10 6.04 6.23
CA ASP A 61 -17.11 5.09 6.71
C ASP A 61 -16.46 3.76 7.14
N ILE A 62 -15.53 3.22 6.33
CA ILE A 62 -14.95 1.88 6.57
C ILE A 62 -13.72 1.91 7.48
N CYS A 63 -12.88 2.94 7.41
CA CYS A 63 -11.76 3.12 8.34
C CYS A 63 -12.25 3.66 9.68
N HIS A 64 -12.96 2.83 10.44
CA HIS A 64 -13.53 3.21 11.73
C HIS A 64 -12.46 3.73 12.70
N GLY A 65 -12.70 4.93 13.23
CA GLY A 65 -11.78 5.62 14.14
C GLY A 65 -10.54 6.22 13.47
N GLY A 66 -10.44 6.16 12.14
CA GLY A 66 -9.42 6.85 11.33
C GLY A 66 -8.02 6.27 11.42
N THR A 67 -7.81 5.17 12.13
CA THR A 67 -6.51 4.49 12.22
C THR A 67 -6.68 2.99 12.10
N PHE A 68 -5.68 2.33 11.53
CA PHE A 68 -5.65 0.87 11.38
C PHE A 68 -5.99 0.14 12.69
N LYS A 69 -5.35 0.52 13.81
CA LYS A 69 -5.56 -0.11 15.12
C LYS A 69 -7.01 0.02 15.61
N LYS A 70 -7.63 1.19 15.44
CA LYS A 70 -9.02 1.42 15.86
C LYS A 70 -9.99 0.67 14.96
N CYS A 71 -9.74 0.66 13.65
CA CYS A 71 -10.53 -0.08 12.69
C CYS A 71 -10.48 -1.59 12.95
N VAL A 72 -9.30 -2.17 13.16
CA VAL A 72 -9.16 -3.61 13.45
C VAL A 72 -9.88 -3.97 14.75
N LYS A 73 -9.79 -3.12 15.78
CA LYS A 73 -10.54 -3.32 17.02
C LYS A 73 -12.05 -3.34 16.78
N TYR A 74 -12.56 -2.44 15.93
CA TYR A 74 -13.97 -2.41 15.54
C TYR A 74 -14.39 -3.71 14.84
N TYR A 75 -13.66 -4.12 13.80
CA TYR A 75 -13.98 -5.34 13.04
C TYR A 75 -13.83 -6.61 13.87
N ARG A 76 -12.87 -6.71 14.79
CA ARG A 76 -12.78 -7.85 15.73
C ARG A 76 -14.02 -8.04 16.59
N GLY A 77 -14.80 -6.98 16.82
CA GLY A 77 -16.08 -7.05 17.52
C GLY A 77 -17.25 -7.54 16.66
N MET A 78 -17.04 -7.80 15.36
CA MET A 78 -18.06 -8.26 14.42
C MET A 78 -17.87 -9.75 14.06
N PRO A 79 -18.45 -10.68 14.82
CA PRO A 79 -18.46 -12.09 14.47
C PRO A 79 -19.30 -12.36 13.21
N PRO A 80 -19.05 -13.47 12.48
CA PRO A 80 -18.05 -14.50 12.79
C PRO A 80 -16.65 -14.19 12.24
N ASP A 81 -16.54 -13.38 11.19
CA ASP A 81 -15.32 -13.25 10.38
C ASP A 81 -14.44 -12.05 10.73
N GLY A 82 -14.87 -11.21 11.67
CA GLY A 82 -14.24 -9.93 11.98
C GLY A 82 -12.74 -9.98 12.28
N GLU A 83 -12.28 -11.04 12.92
CA GLU A 83 -10.86 -11.25 13.20
C GLU A 83 -10.04 -11.56 11.95
N ARG A 84 -10.63 -12.29 11.00
CA ARG A 84 -10.01 -12.68 9.73
C ARG A 84 -10.00 -11.53 8.72
N ILE A 85 -11.13 -10.83 8.56
CA ILE A 85 -11.28 -9.79 7.53
C ILE A 85 -10.75 -8.43 7.98
N GLY A 86 -10.78 -8.15 9.29
CA GLY A 86 -10.46 -6.85 9.87
C GLY A 86 -9.09 -6.31 9.43
N PRO A 87 -7.99 -7.08 9.57
CA PRO A 87 -6.66 -6.62 9.17
C PRO A 87 -6.57 -6.19 7.69
N ASN A 88 -7.13 -6.98 6.77
CA ASN A 88 -7.05 -6.71 5.34
C ASN A 88 -7.91 -5.51 4.95
N THR A 89 -9.17 -5.50 5.40
CA THR A 89 -10.12 -4.40 5.17
C THR A 89 -9.57 -3.08 5.75
N CYS A 90 -9.12 -3.08 6.99
CA CYS A 90 -8.57 -1.88 7.63
C CYS A 90 -7.23 -1.46 7.02
N GLY A 91 -6.40 -2.41 6.58
CA GLY A 91 -5.16 -2.12 5.88
C GLY A 91 -5.43 -1.34 4.59
N PHE A 92 -6.38 -1.82 3.79
CA PHE A 92 -6.79 -1.15 2.57
C PHE A 92 -7.42 0.23 2.87
N TRP A 93 -8.52 0.26 3.62
CA TRP A 93 -9.30 1.50 3.79
C TRP A 93 -8.63 2.54 4.68
N CYS A 94 -7.77 2.18 5.63
CA CYS A 94 -7.05 3.18 6.42
C CYS A 94 -5.75 3.69 5.78
N THR A 95 -5.42 3.24 4.56
CA THR A 95 -4.26 3.74 3.81
C THR A 95 -4.64 4.95 2.98
N THR A 96 -3.79 5.98 2.98
CA THR A 96 -3.96 7.15 2.11
C THR A 96 -3.77 6.75 0.65
N MET A 97 -4.81 6.93 -0.17
CA MET A 97 -4.78 6.73 -1.62
C MET A 97 -5.19 8.03 -2.31
N LYS A 98 -4.50 8.37 -3.41
CA LYS A 98 -4.74 9.60 -4.17
C LYS A 98 -5.20 9.34 -5.59
N LYS A 99 -5.00 8.13 -6.11
CA LYS A 99 -5.26 7.77 -7.51
C LYS A 99 -5.49 6.27 -7.67
N THR A 100 -5.97 5.88 -8.85
CA THR A 100 -6.35 4.51 -9.20
C THR A 100 -5.21 3.50 -9.02
N GLU A 101 -3.97 3.87 -9.33
CA GLU A 101 -2.83 2.96 -9.19
C GLU A 101 -2.56 2.59 -7.72
N ASP A 102 -2.76 3.55 -6.80
CA ASP A 102 -2.62 3.30 -5.36
C ASP A 102 -3.66 2.27 -4.90
N CYS A 103 -4.87 2.31 -5.44
CA CYS A 103 -5.91 1.33 -5.13
C CYS A 103 -5.50 -0.07 -5.57
N GLY A 104 -5.02 -0.24 -6.80
CA GLY A 104 -4.58 -1.55 -7.30
C GLY A 104 -3.45 -2.13 -6.46
N PHE A 105 -2.41 -1.33 -6.19
CA PHE A 105 -1.29 -1.74 -5.34
C PHE A 105 -1.75 -2.14 -3.93
N ASN A 106 -2.64 -1.35 -3.31
CA ASN A 106 -3.09 -1.62 -1.96
C ASN A 106 -4.04 -2.83 -1.88
N LYS A 107 -4.87 -3.11 -2.90
CA LYS A 107 -5.66 -4.35 -2.95
C LYS A 107 -4.77 -5.58 -2.85
N LEU A 108 -3.69 -5.61 -3.63
CA LEU A 108 -2.71 -6.70 -3.60
C LEU A 108 -1.97 -6.77 -2.26
N LYS A 109 -1.43 -5.63 -1.81
CA LYS A 109 -0.66 -5.54 -0.55
C LYS A 109 -1.43 -6.05 0.65
N TYR A 110 -2.73 -5.75 0.72
CA TYR A 110 -3.58 -6.13 1.85
C TYR A 110 -4.42 -7.37 1.58
N ASN A 111 -4.24 -8.05 0.44
CA ASN A 111 -5.05 -9.20 0.04
C ASN A 111 -6.56 -8.92 0.19
N TYR A 112 -6.98 -7.76 -0.32
CA TYR A 112 -8.35 -7.25 -0.24
C TYR A 112 -9.03 -7.36 -1.60
N HIS A 113 -10.09 -8.16 -1.66
CA HIS A 113 -10.83 -8.51 -2.88
C HIS A 113 -12.27 -8.00 -2.80
N PRO A 114 -12.49 -6.68 -2.93
CA PRO A 114 -13.84 -6.14 -2.95
C PRO A 114 -14.47 -6.27 -4.35
N ASP A 115 -15.80 -6.30 -4.38
CA ASP A 115 -16.61 -6.42 -5.61
C ASP A 115 -16.67 -5.15 -6.47
N PHE A 116 -15.73 -4.20 -6.30
CA PHE A 116 -15.64 -2.98 -7.11
C PHE A 116 -14.29 -2.89 -7.81
N ALA A 117 -14.23 -2.30 -9.01
CA ALA A 117 -12.96 -2.03 -9.68
C ALA A 117 -12.35 -0.70 -9.19
N CYS A 118 -11.03 -0.58 -9.19
CA CYS A 118 -10.39 0.70 -8.82
C CYS A 118 -10.75 1.85 -9.78
N ALA A 119 -11.16 1.54 -11.01
CA ALA A 119 -11.64 2.51 -11.99
C ALA A 119 -13.00 3.12 -11.61
N ASP A 120 -13.76 2.43 -10.77
CA ASP A 120 -15.06 2.89 -10.27
C ASP A 120 -14.92 3.85 -9.07
N ALA A 121 -13.70 4.04 -8.57
CA ALA A 121 -13.43 4.93 -7.45
C ALA A 121 -13.04 6.33 -7.94
N ASP A 122 -13.76 7.35 -7.46
CA ASP A 122 -13.34 8.75 -7.59
C ASP A 122 -12.53 9.17 -6.35
N PHE A 123 -11.29 9.60 -6.57
CA PHE A 123 -10.35 10.06 -5.52
C PHE A 123 -10.35 11.58 -5.34
N SER A 124 -11.06 12.31 -6.20
CA SER A 124 -11.08 13.78 -6.26
C SER A 124 -12.26 14.41 -5.53
N CYS A 125 -13.27 13.63 -5.17
CA CYS A 125 -14.20 13.95 -4.10
C CYS A 125 -13.51 13.96 -2.71
#